data_AF-A0A6B2DL46-F1
#
_entry.id   AF-A0A6B2DL46-F1
#
_cell.length_a   1.000
_cell.length_b   1.000
_cell.length_c   1.000
_cell.angle_alpha   90.00
_cell.angle_beta   90.00
_cell.angle_gamma   90.00
#
_symmetry.space_group_name_H-M   'P 1'
#
loop_
_entity.id
_entity.type
_entity.pdbx_description
1 polymer ?
#
loop_
_entity_poly.entity_id
_entity_poly.type
_entity_poly.pdbx_seq_one_letter_code
_entity_poly.pdbx_strand_id
1 'polypeptide(L)'
;MLQRLRDGGIGYALPAGTLLALDPCQVLEKPEAVLGPVRQVTLNRLRECEWTATTSLRLTFEKLTVVPEEGDPVDLGGVPGTRRETGDSCTVTWNHRRFDATQAEHVRLFATKPGGGACDAAVAAGKAVVGKLPRP
;
A
#
# COMPACT_ATOMS: atom_id res chain seq x y z
N MET A 1 -9.09 25.34 -14.62
CA MET A 1 -7.89 25.56 -13.77
C MET A 1 -7.75 24.41 -12.76
N LEU A 2 -7.58 23.16 -13.23
CA LEU A 2 -7.45 21.97 -12.37
C LEU A 2 -6.27 21.05 -12.76
N GLN A 3 -5.54 21.37 -13.83
CA GLN A 3 -4.41 20.57 -14.30
C GLN A 3 -3.12 20.82 -13.51
N ARG A 4 -2.94 22.02 -12.95
CA ARG A 4 -1.70 22.40 -12.22
C ARG A 4 -1.48 21.70 -10.87
N LEU A 5 -2.48 21.00 -10.35
CA LEU A 5 -2.34 20.22 -9.11
C LEU A 5 -1.92 18.77 -9.36
N ARG A 6 -2.08 18.25 -10.59
CA ARG A 6 -1.70 16.88 -10.93
C ARG A 6 -0.21 16.73 -11.27
N ASP A 7 0.43 17.81 -11.74
CA ASP A 7 1.81 17.77 -12.25
C ASP A 7 2.86 18.34 -11.28
N GLY A 8 2.60 18.32 -9.96
CA GLY A 8 3.57 18.83 -8.98
C GLY A 8 3.58 20.35 -8.92
N GLY A 9 2.53 20.91 -8.31
CA GLY A 9 2.51 22.31 -7.92
C GLY A 9 3.80 22.64 -7.15
N ILE A 10 4.56 23.58 -7.72
CA ILE A 10 5.91 24.03 -7.32
C ILE A 10 7.02 23.05 -7.74
N GLY A 11 7.54 23.22 -8.97
CA GLY A 11 8.94 23.06 -9.46
C GLY A 11 9.98 22.11 -8.84
N TYR A 12 9.61 21.24 -7.92
CA TYR A 12 10.48 20.26 -7.30
C TYR A 12 10.44 19.00 -8.14
N ALA A 13 11.56 18.68 -8.76
CA ALA A 13 11.75 17.36 -9.37
C ALA A 13 11.61 16.31 -8.26
N LEU A 14 10.58 15.47 -8.38
CA LEU A 14 10.40 14.34 -7.49
C LEU A 14 11.54 13.33 -7.73
N PRO A 15 12.16 12.77 -6.68
CA PRO A 15 13.17 11.75 -6.85
C PRO A 15 12.62 10.56 -7.65
N ALA A 16 13.35 10.09 -8.67
CA ALA A 16 12.96 8.90 -9.42
C ALA A 16 12.68 7.73 -8.46
N GLY A 17 11.67 6.91 -8.75
CA GLY A 17 11.29 5.78 -7.88
C GLY A 17 10.42 6.12 -6.68
N THR A 18 10.06 7.40 -6.46
CA THR A 18 9.23 7.82 -5.32
C THR A 18 7.76 7.40 -5.44
N LEU A 19 7.16 7.02 -4.31
CA LEU A 19 5.71 6.81 -4.21
C LEU A 19 4.90 8.12 -4.21
N LEU A 20 5.54 9.28 -4.02
CA LEU A 20 4.84 10.57 -3.88
C LEU A 20 4.05 11.00 -5.12
N ALA A 21 4.41 10.48 -6.30
CA ALA A 21 3.71 10.78 -7.55
C ALA A 21 2.53 9.84 -7.82
N LEU A 22 2.35 8.79 -7.02
CA LEU A 22 1.33 7.77 -7.28
C LEU A 22 0.01 8.10 -6.60
N ASP A 23 -1.08 7.83 -7.32
CA ASP A 23 -2.41 7.69 -6.73
C ASP A 23 -2.54 6.28 -6.13
N PRO A 24 -2.63 6.12 -4.79
CA PRO A 24 -2.75 4.81 -4.16
C PRO A 24 -4.02 4.06 -4.58
N CYS A 25 -5.06 4.73 -5.07
CA CYS A 25 -6.27 4.05 -5.53
C CYS A 25 -6.13 3.41 -6.91
N GLN A 26 -5.06 3.73 -7.65
CA GLN A 26 -4.83 3.20 -9.00
C GLN A 26 -3.85 2.02 -9.02
N VAL A 27 -3.14 1.73 -7.92
CA VAL A 27 -2.11 0.66 -7.91
C VAL A 27 -2.70 -0.75 -7.78
N LEU A 28 -3.96 -0.88 -7.38
CA LEU A 28 -4.67 -2.14 -7.34
C LEU A 28 -5.74 -2.16 -8.44
N GLU A 29 -5.37 -2.63 -9.65
CA GLU A 29 -6.21 -2.51 -10.86
C GLU A 29 -7.48 -3.38 -10.86
N LYS A 30 -7.46 -4.52 -10.14
CA LYS A 30 -8.59 -5.47 -10.08
C LYS A 30 -8.88 -5.84 -8.64
N PRO A 31 -9.32 -4.88 -7.81
CA PRO A 31 -9.49 -5.10 -6.38
C PRO A 31 -10.50 -6.22 -6.08
N GLU A 32 -11.49 -6.43 -6.94
CA GLU A 32 -12.52 -7.46 -6.77
C GLU A 32 -11.95 -8.88 -6.78
N ALA A 33 -10.84 -9.11 -7.47
CA ALA A 33 -10.20 -10.42 -7.55
C ALA A 33 -9.56 -10.86 -6.23
N VAL A 34 -9.26 -9.91 -5.34
CA VAL A 34 -8.61 -10.18 -4.03
C VAL A 34 -9.50 -9.79 -2.84
N LEU A 35 -10.36 -8.79 -3.00
CA LEU A 35 -11.21 -8.24 -1.94
C LEU A 35 -12.68 -8.70 -2.02
N GLY A 36 -13.08 -9.33 -3.12
CA GLY A 36 -14.49 -9.56 -3.45
C GLY A 36 -15.19 -8.27 -3.90
N PRO A 37 -16.53 -8.28 -4.05
CA PRO A 37 -17.28 -7.15 -4.58
C PRO A 37 -17.00 -5.84 -3.86
N VAL A 38 -16.41 -4.87 -4.58
CA VAL A 38 -16.09 -3.55 -4.06
C VAL A 38 -17.32 -2.66 -4.09
N ARG A 39 -17.62 -2.04 -2.95
CA ARG A 39 -18.78 -1.16 -2.75
C ARG A 39 -18.39 0.31 -2.78
N GLN A 40 -17.18 0.62 -2.30
CA GLN A 40 -16.68 1.98 -2.22
C GLN A 40 -15.15 1.99 -2.32
N VAL A 41 -14.62 3.02 -2.98
CA VAL A 41 -13.19 3.34 -3.01
C VAL A 41 -13.04 4.80 -2.60
N THR A 42 -12.18 5.06 -1.61
CA THR A 42 -11.99 6.40 -1.04
C THR A 42 -10.51 6.76 -1.04
N LEU A 43 -10.16 7.87 -1.68
CA LEU A 43 -8.82 8.46 -1.59
C LEU A 43 -8.75 9.40 -0.39
N ASN A 44 -7.90 9.06 0.58
CA ASN A 44 -7.67 9.83 1.80
C ASN A 44 -6.29 10.49 1.77
N ARG A 45 -6.25 11.79 2.06
CA ARG A 45 -5.01 12.57 2.31
C ARG A 45 -3.92 12.41 1.23
N LEU A 46 -4.31 12.10 -0.01
CA LEU A 46 -3.44 11.88 -1.19
C LEU A 46 -2.40 10.76 -1.04
N ARG A 47 -2.47 9.93 0.01
CA ARG A 47 -1.48 8.88 0.30
C ARG A 47 -2.08 7.58 0.76
N GLU A 48 -3.39 7.57 0.97
CA GLU A 48 -4.11 6.42 1.44
C GLU A 48 -5.28 6.14 0.50
N CYS A 49 -5.47 4.88 0.13
CA CYS A 49 -6.69 4.44 -0.50
C CYS A 49 -7.38 3.39 0.36
N GLU A 50 -8.69 3.52 0.51
CA GLU A 50 -9.53 2.57 1.23
C GLU A 50 -10.57 1.97 0.30
N TRP A 51 -10.57 0.65 0.19
CA TRP A 51 -11.60 -0.15 -0.47
C TRP A 51 -12.50 -0.77 0.59
N THR A 52 -13.79 -0.48 0.51
CA THR A 52 -14.83 -1.20 1.26
C THR A 52 -15.39 -2.32 0.39
N ALA A 53 -15.15 -3.58 0.77
CA ALA A 53 -15.55 -4.76 0.02
C ALA A 53 -15.93 -5.90 0.99
N THR A 54 -15.97 -7.16 0.51
CA THR A 54 -16.08 -8.33 1.40
C THR A 54 -14.89 -8.39 2.36
N THR A 55 -13.69 -8.11 1.85
CA THR A 55 -12.52 -7.76 2.65
C THR A 55 -12.26 -6.27 2.50
N SER A 56 -12.39 -5.49 3.57
CA SER A 56 -11.97 -4.09 3.52
C SER A 56 -10.45 -4.03 3.49
N LEU A 57 -9.90 -3.13 2.68
CA LEU A 57 -8.47 -2.92 2.54
C LEU A 57 -8.15 -1.43 2.60
N ARG A 58 -7.12 -1.07 3.35
CA ARG A 58 -6.49 0.24 3.33
C ARG A 58 -5.03 0.10 2.88
N LEU A 59 -4.65 0.82 1.84
CA LEU A 59 -3.27 0.98 1.39
C LEU A 59 -2.79 2.36 1.78
N THR A 60 -1.65 2.46 2.46
CA THR A 60 -1.02 3.71 2.84
C THR A 60 0.42 3.78 2.34
N PHE A 61 0.77 4.88 1.69
CA PHE A 61 2.15 5.27 1.38
C PHE A 61 2.67 6.23 2.44
N GLU A 62 3.60 5.74 3.26
CA GLU A 62 4.13 6.48 4.39
C GLU A 62 5.58 6.90 4.12
N LYS A 63 5.94 8.13 4.52
CA LYS A 63 7.34 8.56 4.59
C LYS A 63 7.71 8.50 6.07
N LEU A 64 8.31 7.39 6.49
CA LEU A 64 8.61 7.15 7.89
C LEU A 64 10.10 6.90 8.10
N THR A 65 10.46 6.96 9.39
CA THR A 65 11.63 6.27 9.89
C THR A 65 11.57 4.80 9.45
N VAL A 66 12.67 4.13 9.13
CA VAL A 66 12.71 2.68 8.88
C VAL A 66 11.95 2.00 10.02
N VAL A 67 10.76 1.49 9.70
CA VAL A 67 9.90 0.85 10.69
C VAL A 67 10.51 -0.52 10.93
N PRO A 68 10.79 -0.90 12.19
CA PRO A 68 11.18 -2.27 12.50
C PRO A 68 10.13 -3.22 11.92
N GLU A 69 10.58 -4.16 11.12
CA GLU A 69 9.75 -5.18 10.49
C GLU A 69 9.26 -6.17 11.56
N GLU A 70 8.22 -5.77 12.31
CA GLU A 70 7.54 -6.63 13.28
C GLU A 70 6.53 -7.55 12.58
N GLY A 71 6.51 -8.82 12.97
CA GLY A 71 5.59 -9.83 12.45
C GLY A 71 6.30 -10.99 11.75
N ASP A 72 5.52 -11.82 11.07
CA ASP A 72 6.04 -12.96 10.33
C ASP A 72 6.55 -12.52 8.95
N PRO A 73 7.69 -13.04 8.48
CA PRO A 73 8.17 -12.74 7.14
C PRO A 73 7.21 -13.25 6.06
N VAL A 74 7.06 -12.49 4.98
CA VAL A 74 6.28 -12.87 3.81
C VAL A 74 6.94 -12.41 2.51
N ASP A 75 6.87 -13.25 1.48
CA ASP A 75 7.29 -12.88 0.14
C ASP A 75 6.12 -12.29 -0.66
N LEU A 76 6.32 -11.07 -1.15
CA LEU A 76 5.35 -10.32 -1.95
C LEU A 76 5.63 -10.46 -3.46
N GLY A 77 6.32 -11.51 -3.89
CA GLY A 77 6.71 -11.69 -5.30
C GLY A 77 8.10 -11.15 -5.58
N GLY A 78 9.06 -11.53 -4.74
CA GLY A 78 10.46 -11.09 -4.78
C GLY A 78 10.74 -9.85 -3.93
N VAL A 79 9.72 -9.25 -3.32
CA VAL A 79 9.85 -8.15 -2.36
C VAL A 79 9.63 -8.69 -0.95
N PRO A 80 10.64 -8.65 -0.07
CA PRO A 80 10.47 -9.07 1.31
C PRO A 80 9.56 -8.07 2.06
N GLY A 81 8.63 -8.60 2.84
CA GLY A 81 7.83 -7.82 3.76
C GLY A 81 7.51 -8.61 5.02
N THR A 82 6.71 -8.00 5.88
CA THR A 82 6.17 -8.64 7.08
C THR A 82 4.67 -8.65 7.07
N ARG A 83 4.08 -9.65 7.71
CA ARG A 83 2.66 -9.72 8.00
C ARG A 83 2.41 -9.89 9.49
N ARG A 84 1.32 -9.31 9.98
CA ARG A 84 0.86 -9.46 11.35
C ARG A 84 -0.65 -9.62 11.36
N GLU A 85 -1.09 -10.78 11.84
CA GLU A 85 -2.52 -11.08 12.04
C GLU A 85 -2.96 -10.65 13.44
N THR A 86 -4.18 -10.12 13.55
CA THR A 86 -4.80 -9.76 14.84
C THR A 86 -6.31 -9.90 14.72
N GLY A 87 -6.85 -11.02 15.21
CA GLY A 87 -8.27 -11.35 15.06
C GLY A 87 -8.69 -11.39 13.59
N ASP A 88 -9.75 -10.66 13.25
CA ASP A 88 -10.26 -10.53 11.88
C ASP A 88 -9.49 -9.52 11.01
N SER A 89 -8.29 -9.09 11.44
CA SER A 89 -7.49 -8.09 10.74
C SER A 89 -6.08 -8.57 10.45
N CYS A 90 -5.49 -8.01 9.39
CA CYS A 90 -4.10 -8.25 9.04
C CYS A 90 -3.42 -6.97 8.58
N THR A 91 -2.18 -6.79 9.03
CA THR A 91 -1.26 -5.79 8.47
C THR A 91 -0.22 -6.51 7.60
N VAL A 92 0.06 -5.98 6.42
CA VAL A 92 1.22 -6.35 5.59
C VAL A 92 2.03 -5.09 5.31
N THR A 93 3.35 -5.14 5.53
CA THR A 93 4.23 -3.96 5.46
C THR A 93 5.54 -4.29 4.78
N TRP A 94 6.10 -3.33 4.03
CA TRP A 94 7.44 -3.43 3.47
C TRP A 94 8.05 -2.06 3.21
N ASN A 95 9.39 -2.03 3.18
CA ASN A 95 10.14 -0.86 2.75
C ASN A 95 10.23 -0.84 1.22
N HIS A 96 9.62 0.16 0.58
CA HIS A 96 9.68 0.33 -0.88
C HIS A 96 11.04 0.88 -1.30
N ARG A 97 11.43 2.02 -0.71
CA ARG A 97 12.67 2.71 -1.04
C ARG A 97 13.33 3.24 0.22
N ARG A 98 14.59 2.85 0.46
CA ARG A 98 15.39 3.40 1.56
C ARG A 98 16.11 4.66 1.10
N PHE A 99 16.06 5.70 1.91
CA PHE A 99 16.84 6.93 1.71
C PHE A 99 18.16 6.86 2.47
N ASP A 100 18.11 6.36 3.70
CA ASP A 100 19.27 6.14 4.56
C ASP A 100 18.98 5.00 5.56
N ALA A 101 19.85 4.84 6.57
CA ALA A 101 19.71 3.80 7.60
C ALA A 101 18.43 3.94 8.45
N THR A 102 17.85 5.14 8.47
CA THR A 102 16.74 5.51 9.33
C THR A 102 15.54 6.01 8.56
N GLN A 103 15.59 6.27 7.26
CA GLN A 103 14.44 6.79 6.49
C GLN A 103 14.11 5.92 5.29
N ALA A 104 12.81 5.65 5.10
CA ALA A 104 12.30 4.93 3.94
C ALA A 104 10.91 5.42 3.51
N GLU A 105 10.60 5.25 2.23
CA GLU A 105 9.22 5.11 1.78
C GLU A 105 8.74 3.72 2.14
N HIS A 106 7.67 3.70 2.92
CA HIS A 106 7.09 2.49 3.50
C HIS A 106 5.69 2.30 2.93
N VAL A 107 5.34 1.04 2.67
CA VAL A 107 3.99 0.68 2.23
C VAL A 107 3.35 -0.18 3.29
N ARG A 108 2.13 0.20 3.66
CA ARG A 108 1.30 -0.50 4.63
C ARG A 108 -0.03 -0.88 4.01
N LEU A 109 -0.36 -2.16 4.09
CA LEU A 109 -1.68 -2.70 3.80
C LEU A 109 -2.32 -3.10 5.13
N PHE A 110 -3.54 -2.64 5.37
CA PHE A 110 -4.36 -3.07 6.49
C PHE A 110 -5.67 -3.64 5.95
N ALA A 111 -5.89 -4.93 6.17
CA ALA A 111 -7.10 -5.63 5.74
C ALA A 111 -7.95 -6.04 6.94
N THR A 112 -9.27 -6.00 6.78
CA THR A 112 -10.22 -6.57 7.73
C THR A 112 -11.25 -7.43 7.00
N LYS A 113 -11.51 -8.62 7.54
CA LYS A 113 -12.49 -9.55 7.01
C LYS A 113 -13.14 -10.31 8.17
N PRO A 114 -14.42 -10.02 8.49
CA PRO A 114 -15.15 -10.78 9.50
C PRO A 114 -15.16 -12.27 9.18
N GLY A 115 -14.83 -13.12 10.15
CA GLY A 115 -14.78 -14.57 9.96
C GLY A 115 -13.46 -15.08 9.37
N GLY A 116 -12.40 -14.27 9.40
CA GLY A 116 -11.03 -14.67 9.06
C GLY A 116 -10.66 -14.60 7.56
N GLY A 117 -9.36 -14.77 7.30
CA GLY A 117 -8.77 -14.72 5.95
C GLY A 117 -8.33 -13.31 5.51
N ALA A 118 -8.23 -12.36 6.44
CA ALA A 118 -7.73 -11.02 6.15
C ALA A 118 -6.26 -11.04 5.67
N CYS A 119 -5.42 -11.92 6.23
CA CYS A 119 -4.02 -12.00 5.82
C CYS A 119 -3.82 -12.54 4.40
N ASP A 120 -4.58 -13.55 3.98
CA ASP A 120 -4.47 -14.06 2.61
C ASP A 120 -4.82 -12.98 1.59
N ALA A 121 -5.88 -12.21 1.85
CA ALA A 121 -6.28 -11.08 1.03
C ALA A 121 -5.24 -9.95 1.05
N ALA A 122 -4.69 -9.59 2.22
CA ALA A 122 -3.65 -8.57 2.36
C ALA A 122 -2.37 -8.96 1.61
N VAL A 123 -1.93 -10.22 1.69
CA VAL A 123 -0.74 -10.72 0.99
C VAL A 123 -0.99 -10.77 -0.53
N ALA A 124 -2.17 -11.23 -0.96
CA ALA A 124 -2.53 -11.22 -2.38
C ALA A 124 -2.58 -9.79 -2.95
N ALA A 125 -3.15 -8.85 -2.19
CA ALA A 125 -3.14 -7.43 -2.55
C ALA A 125 -1.71 -6.88 -2.59
N GLY A 126 -0.85 -7.23 -1.62
CA GLY A 126 0.57 -6.86 -1.61
C GLY A 126 1.31 -7.30 -2.87
N LYS A 127 1.13 -8.57 -3.26
CA LYS A 127 1.68 -9.13 -4.51
C LYS A 127 1.20 -8.37 -5.76
N ALA A 128 -0.07 -7.97 -5.80
CA ALA A 128 -0.61 -7.19 -6.91
C ALA A 128 -0.05 -5.75 -6.93
N VAL A 129 0.10 -5.13 -5.76
CA VAL A 129 0.58 -3.75 -5.61
C VAL A 129 2.05 -3.63 -5.97
N VAL A 130 2.93 -4.53 -5.49
CA VAL A 130 4.38 -4.39 -5.72
C VAL A 130 4.76 -4.33 -7.20
N GLY A 131 4.04 -5.06 -8.06
CA GLY A 131 4.27 -5.04 -9.51
C GLY A 131 3.87 -3.72 -10.19
N LYS A 132 3.17 -2.83 -9.48
CA LYS A 132 2.70 -1.53 -9.96
C LYS A 132 3.48 -0.36 -9.38
N LEU A 133 4.36 -0.61 -8.41
CA LEU A 133 5.20 0.43 -7.84
C LEU A 133 6.37 0.77 -8.77
N PRO A 134 6.81 2.03 -8.81
CA PRO A 134 7.99 2.42 -9.56
C PRO A 134 9.21 1.72 -8.98
N ARG A 135 10.19 1.37 -9.81
CA ARG A 135 11.43 0.77 -9.30
C ARG A 135 12.12 1.75 -8.34
N PRO A 136 12.46 1.33 -7.12
CA PRO A 136 13.09 2.20 -6.12
C PRO A 136 14.49 2.66 -6.51
#